data_AF-A0A1M4ZVP6-F1
#
_entry.id   AF-A0A1M4ZVP6-F1
#
_cell.length_a   1.000
_cell.length_b   1.000
_cell.length_c   1.000
_cell.angle_alpha   90.00
_cell.angle_beta   90.00
_cell.angle_gamma   90.00
#
_symmetry.space_group_name_H-M   'P 1'
#
loop_
_entity.id
_entity.type
_entity.pdbx_description
1 polymer ?
#
loop_
_entity_poly.entity_id
_entity_poly.type
_entity_poly.pdbx_seq_one_letter_code
_entity_poly.pdbx_strand_id
1 'polypeptide(L)'
;MRRFAYLLLMVVMLAGCKSSKHVVVEKEKEKVAVAPTFSYLASKLQLTIPGKSGSMSVGGLMKMKSNELVQISLLMPILRTEIARIEIAPDKVLIVDRMNKRYVRATKDELKDILPKNAEFSRLERALTDAALPGGKTELTGKELGIPSLEKAKIQLYEFSTKEFSMAPTELTSKYTEVPLEELVKMLIALL
;
A
#
# COMPACT_ATOMS: atom_id res chain seq x y z
N MET A 1 -56.17 -26.28 3.94
CA MET A 1 -55.23 -25.77 4.95
C MET A 1 -54.09 -26.78 5.24
N ARG A 2 -53.29 -27.13 4.22
CA ARG A 2 -52.24 -28.18 4.33
C ARG A 2 -50.87 -27.75 3.78
N ARG A 3 -50.67 -26.44 3.56
CA ARG A 3 -49.41 -25.88 3.04
C ARG A 3 -48.62 -25.04 4.07
N PHE A 4 -49.21 -24.72 5.22
CA PHE A 4 -48.52 -23.99 6.30
C PHE A 4 -47.81 -24.91 7.31
N ALA A 5 -48.12 -26.21 7.31
CA ALA A 5 -47.45 -27.18 8.19
C ALA A 5 -45.98 -27.45 7.82
N TYR A 6 -45.59 -27.19 6.57
CA TYR A 6 -44.23 -27.43 6.08
C TYR A 6 -43.25 -26.28 6.38
N LEU A 7 -43.74 -25.07 6.65
CA LEU A 7 -42.89 -23.91 6.93
C LEU A 7 -42.43 -23.84 8.40
N LEU A 8 -43.15 -24.47 9.33
CA LEU A 8 -42.74 -24.54 10.74
C LEU A 8 -41.71 -25.64 11.02
N LEU A 9 -41.62 -26.65 10.13
CA LEU A 9 -40.72 -27.81 10.32
C LEU A 9 -39.26 -27.53 9.89
N MET A 10 -39.00 -26.46 9.12
CA MET A 10 -37.64 -26.09 8.71
C MET A 10 -36.88 -25.24 9.74
N VAL A 11 -37.56 -24.64 10.72
CA VAL A 11 -36.92 -23.79 11.75
C VAL A 11 -36.43 -24.59 12.96
N VAL A 12 -36.78 -25.87 13.07
CA VAL A 12 -36.46 -26.73 14.23
C VAL A 12 -35.24 -27.64 14.01
N MET A 13 -34.61 -27.63 12.83
CA MET A 13 -33.48 -28.51 12.49
C MET A 13 -32.07 -27.97 12.77
N LEU A 14 -31.92 -26.96 13.64
CA LEU A 14 -30.60 -26.60 14.19
C LEU A 14 -30.67 -26.44 15.70
N ALA A 15 -31.20 -27.47 16.36
CA ALA A 15 -30.97 -27.69 17.78
C ALA A 15 -29.73 -28.57 17.98
N GLY A 16 -28.88 -28.15 18.92
CA GLY A 16 -28.00 -29.05 19.68
C GLY A 16 -26.50 -28.80 19.46
N CYS A 17 -25.63 -28.74 20.47
CA CYS A 17 -25.74 -29.22 21.84
C CYS A 17 -24.70 -28.54 22.77
N LYS A 18 -25.12 -28.34 24.03
CA LYS A 18 -24.42 -28.67 25.31
C LYS A 18 -22.87 -28.81 25.27
N SER A 19 -22.16 -28.06 26.12
CA SER A 19 -21.37 -28.63 27.23
C SER A 19 -20.78 -27.57 28.17
N SER A 20 -20.43 -28.03 29.37
CA SER A 20 -20.19 -27.38 30.64
C SER A 20 -18.99 -26.41 30.70
N LYS A 21 -19.12 -25.43 31.60
CA LYS A 21 -18.06 -24.53 32.06
C LYS A 21 -16.91 -25.34 32.69
N HIS A 22 -15.72 -25.21 32.12
CA HIS A 22 -14.47 -25.26 32.88
C HIS A 22 -13.85 -23.87 32.83
N VAL A 23 -13.93 -23.18 33.96
CA VAL A 23 -13.11 -22.00 34.25
C VAL A 23 -11.69 -22.52 34.40
N VAL A 24 -10.88 -22.37 33.35
CA VAL A 24 -9.43 -22.34 33.50
C VAL A 24 -9.04 -20.89 33.42
N VAL A 25 -8.65 -20.37 34.59
CA VAL A 25 -7.98 -19.10 34.77
C VAL A 25 -6.64 -19.19 34.02
N GLU A 26 -6.64 -18.84 32.74
CA GLU A 26 -5.41 -18.44 32.06
C GLU A 26 -5.23 -16.94 32.28
N LYS A 27 -4.45 -16.70 33.33
CA LYS A 27 -3.73 -15.48 33.69
C LYS A 27 -3.71 -14.44 32.57
N GLU A 28 -4.19 -13.25 32.94
CA GLU A 28 -3.81 -11.98 32.34
C GLU A 28 -2.30 -11.95 32.07
N LYS A 29 -1.93 -12.26 30.83
CA LYS A 29 -0.71 -11.72 30.25
C LYS A 29 -1.16 -10.51 29.47
N GLU A 30 -0.95 -9.36 30.11
CA GLU A 30 -0.73 -8.05 29.51
C GLU A 30 -0.54 -8.17 27.98
N LYS A 31 -1.63 -7.98 27.23
CA LYS A 31 -1.58 -7.92 25.78
C LYS A 31 -0.86 -6.62 25.44
N VAL A 32 0.47 -6.67 25.32
CA VAL A 32 1.16 -5.81 24.36
C VAL A 32 0.41 -6.05 23.05
N ALA A 33 -0.40 -5.08 22.64
CA ALA A 33 -1.17 -5.19 21.41
C ALA A 33 -0.17 -5.39 20.28
N VAL A 34 -0.01 -6.65 19.84
CA VAL A 34 0.73 -6.98 18.64
C VAL A 34 -0.05 -6.30 17.53
N ALA A 35 0.52 -5.22 16.98
CA ALA A 35 -0.08 -4.53 15.86
C ALA A 35 -0.38 -5.58 14.77
N PRO A 36 -1.58 -5.60 14.20
CA PRO A 36 -1.91 -6.53 13.12
C PRO A 36 -0.87 -6.39 12.01
N THR A 37 -0.28 -7.51 11.61
CA THR A 37 0.70 -7.56 10.51
C THR A 37 0.06 -8.29 9.34
N PHE A 38 0.07 -7.68 8.16
CA PHE A 38 -0.42 -8.28 6.93
C PHE A 38 0.74 -8.84 6.13
N SER A 39 0.71 -10.12 5.77
CA SER A 39 1.72 -10.69 4.86
C SER A 39 1.62 -10.08 3.46
N TYR A 40 0.38 -9.79 3.03
CA TYR A 40 0.05 -9.15 1.77
C TYR A 40 -0.94 -8.02 2.03
N LEU A 41 -0.73 -6.89 1.37
CA LEU A 41 -1.66 -5.77 1.37
C LEU A 41 -1.73 -5.17 -0.02
N ALA A 42 -2.93 -4.97 -0.53
CA ALA A 42 -3.17 -4.25 -1.77
C ALA A 42 -4.21 -3.16 -1.52
N SER A 43 -4.12 -2.07 -2.27
CA SER A 43 -5.15 -1.03 -2.30
C SER A 43 -5.18 -0.36 -3.67
N LYS A 44 -6.29 0.31 -3.97
CA LYS A 44 -6.25 1.42 -4.91
C LYS A 44 -5.64 2.63 -4.24
N LEU A 45 -5.10 3.54 -5.05
CA LEU A 45 -4.62 4.83 -4.58
C LEU A 45 -5.03 5.95 -5.52
N GLN A 46 -5.11 7.16 -5.00
CA GLN A 46 -5.16 8.40 -5.75
C GLN A 46 -4.04 9.31 -5.24
N LEU A 47 -3.13 9.68 -6.12
CA LEU A 47 -2.08 10.66 -5.86
C LEU A 47 -2.56 12.01 -6.36
N THR A 48 -2.59 13.01 -5.47
CA THR A 48 -2.93 14.39 -5.80
C THR A 48 -1.72 15.27 -5.54
N ILE A 49 -1.30 15.99 -6.58
CA ILE A 49 -0.20 16.95 -6.52
C ILE A 49 -0.76 18.36 -6.78
N PRO A 50 -0.73 19.26 -5.79
CA PRO A 50 -1.14 20.64 -5.98
C PRO A 50 -0.05 21.41 -6.74
N GLY A 51 -0.41 21.98 -7.89
CA GLY A 51 0.47 22.81 -8.72
C GLY A 51 -0.03 24.26 -8.86
N LYS A 52 0.73 25.10 -9.56
CA LYS A 52 0.44 26.54 -9.74
C LYS A 52 -0.89 26.85 -10.43
N SER A 53 -1.37 25.95 -11.30
CA SER A 53 -2.60 26.12 -12.11
C SER A 53 -3.79 25.28 -11.60
N GLY A 54 -3.66 24.65 -10.43
CA GLY A 54 -4.65 23.75 -9.85
C GLY A 54 -4.02 22.42 -9.39
N SER A 55 -4.84 21.53 -8.84
CA SER A 55 -4.39 20.20 -8.42
C SER A 55 -4.49 19.19 -9.56
N MET A 56 -3.41 18.46 -9.81
CA MET A 56 -3.43 17.27 -10.67
C MET A 56 -3.71 16.03 -9.82
N SER A 57 -4.58 15.13 -10.28
CA SER A 57 -4.81 13.84 -9.62
C SER A 57 -4.59 12.69 -10.60
N VAL A 58 -3.91 11.65 -10.13
CA VAL A 58 -3.65 10.43 -10.87
C VAL A 58 -4.02 9.22 -10.03
N GLY A 59 -4.79 8.29 -10.62
CA GLY A 59 -5.16 7.04 -9.97
C GLY A 59 -4.01 6.03 -10.01
N GLY A 60 -4.06 5.02 -9.14
CA GLY A 60 -3.03 4.01 -9.08
C GLY A 60 -3.41 2.78 -8.27
N LEU A 61 -2.45 1.87 -8.17
CA LEU A 61 -2.50 0.67 -7.35
C LEU A 61 -1.30 0.64 -6.40
N MET A 62 -1.52 0.20 -5.18
CA MET A 62 -0.48 -0.13 -4.22
C MET A 62 -0.55 -1.63 -3.92
N LYS A 63 0.60 -2.28 -3.91
CA LYS A 63 0.79 -3.66 -3.46
C LYS A 63 1.98 -3.73 -2.53
N MET A 64 1.85 -4.47 -1.45
CA MET A 64 2.88 -4.69 -0.47
C MET A 64 2.94 -6.18 -0.13
N LYS A 65 4.14 -6.74 -0.20
CA LYS A 65 4.51 -8.01 0.40
C LYS A 65 5.46 -7.71 1.56
N SER A 66 5.05 -8.06 2.77
CA SER A 66 5.74 -7.58 3.96
C SER A 66 7.19 -8.07 4.03
N ASN A 67 8.08 -7.19 4.49
CA ASN A 67 9.53 -7.36 4.57
C ASN A 67 10.25 -7.55 3.23
N GLU A 68 9.53 -7.46 2.10
CA GLU A 68 10.09 -7.78 0.78
C GLU A 68 9.97 -6.61 -0.20
N LEU A 69 8.75 -6.14 -0.46
CA LEU A 69 8.52 -5.19 -1.54
C LEU A 69 7.22 -4.41 -1.36
N VAL A 70 7.30 -3.09 -1.57
CA VAL A 70 6.15 -2.22 -1.84
C VAL A 70 6.23 -1.78 -3.31
N GLN A 71 5.16 -1.99 -4.07
CA GLN A 71 5.01 -1.55 -5.46
C GLN A 71 3.84 -0.57 -5.56
N ILE A 72 4.10 0.57 -6.18
CA ILE A 72 3.12 1.59 -6.51
C ILE A 72 3.11 1.75 -8.03
N SER A 73 1.94 1.58 -8.64
CA SER A 73 1.71 1.80 -10.07
C SER A 73 0.78 2.98 -10.27
N LEU A 74 1.23 4.02 -10.97
CA LEU A 74 0.40 5.16 -11.37
C LEU A 74 -0.19 4.90 -12.75
N LEU A 75 -1.48 5.16 -12.91
CA LEU A 75 -2.26 4.83 -14.10
C LEU A 75 -2.76 6.10 -14.79
N MET A 76 -2.70 6.11 -16.11
CA MET A 76 -3.31 7.17 -16.92
C MET A 76 -4.83 7.22 -16.69
N PRO A 77 -5.45 8.41 -16.52
CA PRO A 77 -6.87 8.50 -16.16
C PRO A 77 -7.84 7.80 -17.13
N ILE A 78 -7.58 7.88 -18.43
CA ILE A 78 -8.49 7.38 -19.46
C ILE A 78 -8.14 5.93 -19.84
N LEU A 79 -6.91 5.68 -20.30
CA LEU A 79 -6.51 4.38 -20.82
C LEU A 79 -6.13 3.37 -19.72
N ARG A 80 -6.00 3.83 -18.47
CA ARG A 80 -5.53 3.05 -17.31
C ARG A 80 -4.23 2.29 -17.56
N THR A 81 -3.41 2.77 -18.48
CA THR A 81 -2.07 2.27 -18.74
C THR A 81 -1.13 2.76 -17.63
N GLU A 82 -0.18 1.92 -17.24
CA GLU A 82 0.84 2.31 -16.26
C GLU A 82 1.76 3.38 -16.86
N ILE A 83 1.84 4.54 -16.21
CA ILE A 83 2.70 5.65 -16.63
C ILE A 83 3.97 5.75 -15.78
N ALA A 84 3.89 5.29 -14.53
CA ALA A 84 5.03 5.20 -13.63
C ALA A 84 4.87 4.02 -12.68
N ARG A 85 6.00 3.42 -12.30
CA ARG A 85 6.06 2.40 -11.26
C ARG A 85 7.16 2.73 -10.28
N ILE A 86 6.87 2.58 -8.99
CA ILE A 86 7.82 2.73 -7.91
C ILE A 86 7.85 1.40 -7.16
N GLU A 87 9.03 0.82 -7.00
CA GLU A 87 9.28 -0.36 -6.19
C GLU A 87 10.25 0.01 -5.08
N ILE A 88 9.86 -0.26 -3.84
CA ILE A 88 10.64 0.04 -2.65
C ILE A 88 10.84 -1.29 -1.94
N ALA A 89 12.10 -1.69 -1.79
CA ALA A 89 12.54 -2.84 -1.01
C ALA A 89 13.38 -2.33 0.18
N PRO A 90 13.76 -3.20 1.14
CA PRO A 90 14.55 -2.78 2.31
C PRO A 90 15.88 -2.08 1.98
N ASP A 91 16.53 -2.47 0.89
CA ASP A 91 17.89 -2.05 0.52
C ASP A 91 17.97 -1.22 -0.77
N LYS A 92 16.89 -1.20 -1.56
CA LYS A 92 16.87 -0.56 -2.88
C LYS A 92 15.50 0.00 -3.26
N VAL A 93 15.54 0.96 -4.16
CA VAL A 93 14.38 1.55 -4.82
C VAL A 93 14.59 1.47 -6.33
N LEU A 94 13.53 1.09 -7.03
CA LEU A 94 13.45 1.17 -8.48
C LEU A 94 12.30 2.10 -8.85
N ILE A 95 12.56 3.11 -9.67
CA ILE A 95 11.52 3.98 -10.22
C ILE A 95 11.58 3.89 -11.73
N VAL A 96 10.43 3.62 -12.35
CA VAL A 96 10.27 3.41 -13.78
C VAL A 96 9.32 4.47 -14.32
N ASP A 97 9.81 5.24 -15.29
CA ASP A 97 9.02 6.16 -16.11
C ASP A 97 8.67 5.45 -17.42
N ARG A 98 7.43 4.94 -17.50
CA ARG A 98 6.95 4.18 -18.66
C ARG A 98 6.76 5.07 -19.88
N MET A 99 6.46 6.35 -19.67
CA MET A 99 6.24 7.30 -20.76
C MET A 99 7.52 7.62 -21.51
N ASN A 100 8.60 7.88 -20.77
CA ASN A 100 9.90 8.24 -21.36
C ASN A 100 10.84 7.04 -21.49
N LYS A 101 10.38 5.82 -21.15
CA LYS A 101 11.15 4.57 -21.22
C LYS A 101 12.51 4.69 -20.53
N ARG A 102 12.48 5.18 -19.30
CA ARG A 102 13.67 5.32 -18.46
C ARG A 102 13.41 4.85 -17.05
N TYR A 103 14.47 4.61 -16.30
CA TYR A 103 14.37 4.15 -14.93
C TYR A 103 15.58 4.57 -14.11
N VAL A 104 15.42 4.55 -12.80
CA VAL A 104 16.49 4.76 -11.82
C VAL A 104 16.48 3.60 -10.85
N ARG A 105 17.65 3.03 -10.60
CA ARG A 105 17.89 2.19 -9.42
C ARG A 105 18.73 2.99 -8.44
N ALA A 106 18.33 2.96 -7.18
CA ALA A 106 19.09 3.56 -6.11
C ALA A 106 19.08 2.62 -4.91
N THR A 107 20.23 2.47 -4.28
CA THR A 107 20.38 1.80 -2.99
C THR A 107 19.90 2.72 -1.87
N LYS A 108 19.62 2.14 -0.70
CA LYS A 108 19.34 2.92 0.52
C LYS A 108 20.44 3.94 0.82
N ASP A 109 21.69 3.61 0.50
CA ASP A 109 22.85 4.49 0.74
C ASP A 109 22.86 5.71 -0.19
N GLU A 110 22.56 5.53 -1.48
CA GLU A 110 22.45 6.62 -2.45
C GLU A 110 21.25 7.55 -2.17
N LEU A 111 20.23 7.02 -1.50
CA LEU A 111 19.03 7.80 -1.15
C LEU A 111 19.18 8.61 0.14
N LYS A 112 20.29 8.51 0.88
CA LYS A 112 20.47 9.19 2.18
C LYS A 112 20.36 10.72 2.13
N ASP A 113 20.69 11.31 0.98
CA ASP A 113 20.66 12.76 0.77
C ASP A 113 19.30 13.26 0.26
N ILE A 114 18.42 12.34 -0.16
CA ILE A 114 17.10 12.64 -0.75
C ILE A 114 15.97 12.25 0.20
N LEU A 115 16.11 11.08 0.82
CA LEU A 115 15.24 10.60 1.88
C LEU A 115 15.76 11.08 3.23
N PRO A 116 14.88 11.37 4.20
CA PRO A 116 15.28 11.77 5.53
C PRO A 116 16.03 10.61 6.17
N LYS A 117 16.94 10.95 7.09
CA LYS A 117 17.80 9.99 7.82
C LYS A 117 17.04 8.87 8.54
N ASN A 118 15.72 8.98 8.68
CA ASN A 118 14.84 8.04 9.36
C ASN A 118 13.79 7.41 8.41
N ALA A 119 13.95 7.53 7.10
CA ALA A 119 13.14 6.82 6.11
C ALA A 119 13.52 5.34 6.09
N GLU A 120 12.88 4.60 6.99
CA GLU A 120 13.04 3.15 7.10
C GLU A 120 11.89 2.43 6.38
N PHE A 121 12.21 1.33 5.69
CA PHE A 121 11.22 0.50 5.01
C PHE A 121 10.08 0.07 5.96
N SER A 122 10.43 -0.32 7.18
CA SER A 122 9.46 -0.71 8.22
C SER A 122 8.48 0.39 8.61
N ARG A 123 8.85 1.67 8.46
CA ARG A 123 7.94 2.79 8.70
C ARG A 123 6.94 2.95 7.57
N LEU A 124 7.37 2.74 6.33
CA LEU A 124 6.47 2.71 5.18
C LEU A 124 5.46 1.57 5.35
N GLU A 125 5.92 0.35 5.65
CA GLU A 125 5.04 -0.79 5.89
C GLU A 125 4.03 -0.53 7.00
N ARG A 126 4.50 0.07 8.10
CA ARG A 126 3.63 0.43 9.21
C ARG A 126 2.58 1.46 8.81
N ALA A 127 2.97 2.52 8.09
CA ALA A 127 2.03 3.53 7.62
C ALA A 127 0.94 2.92 6.70
N LEU A 128 1.33 2.01 5.80
CA LEU A 128 0.40 1.31 4.92
C LEU A 128 -0.52 0.35 5.69
N THR A 129 0.04 -0.37 6.67
CA THR A 129 -0.71 -1.30 7.53
C THR A 129 -1.71 -0.55 8.40
N ASP A 130 -1.28 0.52 9.07
CA ASP A 130 -2.13 1.36 9.93
C ASP A 130 -3.27 2.01 9.11
N ALA A 131 -3.01 2.42 7.87
CA ALA A 131 -4.02 2.94 6.96
C ALA A 131 -5.10 1.91 6.57
N ALA A 132 -4.76 0.62 6.55
CA ALA A 132 -5.67 -0.46 6.17
C ALA A 132 -6.57 -0.95 7.33
N LEU A 133 -6.29 -0.53 8.56
CA LEU A 133 -7.10 -0.91 9.72
C LEU A 133 -8.45 -0.19 9.75
N PRO A 134 -9.48 -0.77 10.39
CA PRO A 134 -10.74 -0.08 10.61
C PRO A 134 -10.53 1.26 11.32
N GLY A 135 -10.98 2.36 10.70
CA GLY A 135 -10.77 3.73 11.20
C GLY A 135 -9.35 4.28 10.99
N GLY A 136 -8.51 3.57 10.23
CA GLY A 136 -7.16 3.99 9.88
C GLY A 136 -7.15 5.26 9.03
N LYS A 137 -6.07 6.04 9.14
CA LYS A 137 -5.89 7.25 8.33
C LYS A 137 -5.46 6.85 6.92
N THR A 138 -6.39 6.97 5.98
CA THR A 138 -6.17 6.57 4.58
C THR A 138 -5.54 7.66 3.70
N GLU A 139 -5.51 8.91 4.16
CA GLU A 139 -4.81 10.01 3.47
C GLU A 139 -3.43 10.19 4.09
N LEU A 140 -2.39 9.91 3.30
CA LEU A 140 -0.98 10.09 3.66
C LEU A 140 -0.42 11.30 2.92
N THR A 141 0.31 12.15 3.62
CA THR A 141 1.01 13.29 3.02
C THR A 141 2.47 12.97 2.78
N GLY A 142 3.12 13.66 1.83
CA GLY A 142 4.57 13.49 1.63
C GLY A 142 5.36 13.78 2.91
N LYS A 143 4.91 14.71 3.75
CA LYS A 143 5.53 14.97 5.07
C LYS A 143 5.49 13.75 6.00
N GLU A 144 4.37 13.03 6.05
CA GLU A 144 4.20 11.83 6.89
C GLU A 144 4.99 10.63 6.37
N LEU A 145 5.17 10.57 5.05
CA LEU A 145 6.08 9.61 4.39
C LEU A 145 7.55 10.02 4.51
N GLY A 146 7.83 11.17 5.13
CA GLY A 146 9.17 11.71 5.26
C GLY A 146 9.75 12.11 3.90
N ILE A 147 9.01 12.70 2.98
CA ILE A 147 9.56 13.21 1.72
C ILE A 147 9.30 14.72 1.70
N PRO A 148 10.24 15.53 2.23
CA PRO A 148 10.04 16.98 2.40
C PRO A 148 9.74 17.69 1.08
N SER A 149 10.37 17.25 -0.03
CA SER A 149 10.09 17.80 -1.35
C SER A 149 8.62 17.63 -1.75
N LEU A 150 7.96 16.53 -1.33
CA LEU A 150 6.58 16.20 -1.65
C LEU A 150 5.59 16.61 -0.53
N GLU A 151 5.91 17.57 0.34
CA GLU A 151 5.09 17.88 1.53
C GLU A 151 3.60 18.15 1.21
N LYS A 152 3.32 18.69 0.03
CA LYS A 152 1.96 19.06 -0.42
C LYS A 152 1.26 17.94 -1.18
N ALA A 153 1.99 16.90 -1.59
CA ALA A 153 1.41 15.75 -2.26
C ALA A 153 0.59 14.93 -1.26
N LYS A 154 -0.57 14.46 -1.73
CA LYS A 154 -1.50 13.64 -0.97
C LYS A 154 -1.69 12.30 -1.65
N ILE A 155 -1.64 11.22 -0.89
CA ILE A 155 -1.95 9.86 -1.33
C ILE A 155 -3.18 9.41 -0.55
N GLN A 156 -4.29 9.25 -1.24
CA GLN A 156 -5.50 8.64 -0.69
C GLN A 156 -5.50 7.14 -1.05
N LEU A 157 -5.51 6.27 -0.04
CA LEU A 157 -5.58 4.83 -0.18
C LEU A 157 -7.03 4.34 0.05
N TYR A 158 -7.51 3.38 -0.73
CA TYR A 158 -8.87 2.86 -0.59
C TYR A 158 -9.02 1.46 -1.21
N GLU A 159 -10.14 0.80 -0.94
CA GLU A 159 -10.40 -0.58 -1.41
C GLU A 159 -9.28 -1.55 -1.03
N PHE A 160 -8.96 -1.61 0.27
CA PHE A 160 -7.91 -2.48 0.77
C PHE A 160 -8.27 -3.97 0.64
N SER A 161 -7.27 -4.81 0.40
CA SER A 161 -7.35 -6.25 0.38
C SER A 161 -6.10 -6.87 0.98
N THR A 162 -6.28 -7.86 1.85
CA THR A 162 -5.20 -8.63 2.49
C THR A 162 -5.03 -10.02 1.89
N LYS A 163 -5.75 -10.32 0.80
CA LYS A 163 -5.64 -11.59 0.09
C LYS A 163 -4.22 -11.75 -0.47
N GLU A 164 -3.74 -12.98 -0.46
CA GLU A 164 -2.48 -13.36 -1.09
C GLU A 164 -2.51 -13.06 -2.59
N PHE A 165 -1.38 -12.58 -3.11
CA PHE A 165 -1.19 -12.32 -4.53
C PHE A 165 0.27 -12.58 -4.94
N SER A 166 0.48 -12.85 -6.23
CA SER A 166 1.82 -12.90 -6.80
C SER A 166 2.37 -11.49 -7.01
N MET A 167 3.63 -11.31 -6.63
CA MET A 167 4.39 -10.08 -6.77
C MET A 167 5.81 -10.46 -7.18
N ALA A 168 6.20 -10.08 -8.39
CA ALA A 168 7.56 -10.24 -8.88
C ALA A 168 8.20 -8.86 -9.01
N PRO A 169 9.52 -8.73 -8.76
CA PRO A 169 10.27 -7.53 -9.10
C PRO A 169 10.10 -7.16 -10.57
N THR A 170 10.13 -5.87 -10.87
CA THR A 170 9.99 -5.44 -12.26
C THR A 170 11.23 -5.79 -13.09
N GLU A 171 11.02 -6.60 -14.12
CA GLU A 171 12.00 -6.81 -15.18
C GLU A 171 11.87 -5.72 -16.24
N LEU A 172 13.00 -5.09 -16.58
CA LEU A 172 13.08 -4.04 -17.60
C LEU A 172 13.81 -4.58 -18.83
N THR A 173 13.18 -4.39 -19.99
CA THR A 173 13.80 -4.75 -21.28
C THR A 173 14.86 -3.72 -21.68
N SER A 174 15.67 -4.05 -22.68
CA SER A 174 16.66 -3.14 -23.29
C SER A 174 16.08 -1.86 -23.90
N LYS A 175 14.75 -1.73 -23.99
CA LYS A 175 14.06 -0.51 -24.41
C LYS A 175 14.10 0.60 -23.35
N TYR A 176 14.47 0.27 -22.11
CA TYR A 176 14.53 1.21 -21.00
C TYR A 176 15.96 1.69 -20.78
N THR A 177 16.12 3.00 -20.58
CA THR A 177 17.42 3.62 -20.29
C THR A 177 17.56 3.87 -18.80
N GLU A 178 18.63 3.41 -18.18
CA GLU A 178 18.96 3.76 -16.80
C GLU A 178 19.47 5.21 -16.77
N VAL A 179 18.91 6.04 -15.89
CA VAL A 179 19.34 7.44 -15.72
C VAL A 179 19.86 7.67 -14.29
N PRO A 180 20.72 8.68 -14.08
CA PRO A 180 21.23 9.01 -12.75
C PRO A 180 20.12 9.46 -11.79
N LEU A 181 20.33 9.26 -10.49
CA LEU A 181 19.38 9.60 -9.43
C LEU A 181 19.07 11.11 -9.37
N GLU A 182 19.99 11.97 -9.77
CA GLU A 182 19.79 13.41 -9.83
C GLU A 182 18.72 13.79 -10.86
N GLU A 183 18.58 13.02 -11.94
CA GLU A 183 17.50 13.23 -12.91
C GLU A 183 16.14 12.94 -12.29
N LEU A 184 16.04 11.92 -11.44
CA LEU A 184 14.82 11.60 -10.71
C LEU A 184 14.39 12.76 -9.79
N VAL A 185 15.33 13.33 -9.04
CA VAL A 185 15.02 14.46 -8.14
C VAL A 185 14.49 15.64 -8.94
N LYS A 186 15.12 15.96 -10.07
CA LYS A 186 14.64 17.00 -11.00
C LYS A 186 13.23 16.68 -11.52
N MET A 187 12.92 15.42 -11.79
CA MET A 187 11.59 15.00 -12.25
C MET A 187 10.53 15.10 -11.15
N LEU A 188 10.81 14.62 -9.93
CA LEU A 188 9.89 14.73 -8.80
C LEU A 188 9.57 16.19 -8.51
N ILE A 189 10.57 17.08 -8.59
CA ILE A 189 10.39 18.53 -8.49
C ILE A 189 9.57 19.09 -9.65
N ALA A 190 9.79 18.62 -10.89
CA ALA A 190 9.03 19.11 -12.06
C ALA A 190 7.54 18.72 -12.04
N LEU A 191 7.16 17.71 -11.25
CA LEU A 191 5.76 17.31 -11.05
C LEU A 191 5.03 18.16 -9.99
N LEU A 192 5.76 18.98 -9.21
CA LEU A 192 5.28 19.85 -8.13
C LEU A 192 5.15 21.31 -8.57
#